data_AF-A0A964BQT4-F1
#
_entry.id   AF-A0A964BQT4-F1
#
_cell.length_a   1.000
_cell.length_b   1.000
_cell.length_c   1.000
_cell.angle_alpha   90.00
_cell.angle_beta   90.00
_cell.angle_gamma   90.00
#
_symmetry.space_group_name_H-M   'P 1'
#
loop_
_entity.id
_entity.type
_entity.pdbx_description
1 polymer ?
#
loop_
_entity_poly.entity_id
_entity_poly.type
_entity_poly.pdbx_seq_one_letter_code
_entity_poly.pdbx_strand_id
1 'polypeptide(L)' 'MKIFTWIQNIIQYLLNGVSRLFKPTDDDYPKTGVQPFSGDPGDDPNKYS' A
#
# COMPACT_ATOMS: atom_id res chain seq x y z
N MET A 1 -14.45 19.67 -29.15
CA MET A 1 -15.59 20.29 -28.43
C MET A 1 -15.41 20.01 -26.94
N LYS A 2 -15.62 21.00 -26.05
CA LYS A 2 -15.31 20.91 -24.60
C LYS A 2 -15.93 19.70 -23.88
N ILE A 3 -17.06 19.20 -24.37
CA ILE A 3 -17.75 18.02 -23.82
C ILE A 3 -16.91 16.73 -23.92
N PHE A 4 -16.16 16.54 -25.02
CA PHE A 4 -15.30 15.37 -25.19
C PHE A 4 -14.15 15.38 -24.18
N THR A 5 -13.55 16.55 -23.95
CA THR A 5 -12.48 16.70 -22.95
C THR A 5 -12.98 16.41 -21.54
N TRP A 6 -14.19 16.84 -21.19
CA TRP A 6 -14.79 16.54 -19.88
C TRP A 6 -15.02 15.05 -19.66
N ILE A 7 -15.56 14.34 -20.67
CA ILE A 7 -15.74 12.88 -20.63
C ILE A 7 -14.39 12.16 -20.48
N GLN A 8 -13.37 12.58 -21.23
CA GLN A 8 -12.02 12.00 -21.12
C GLN A 8 -11.43 12.16 -19.71
N ASN A 9 -11.65 13.30 -19.07
CA ASN A 9 -11.14 13.54 -17.71
C ASN A 9 -11.84 12.64 -16.67
N ILE A 10 -13.15 12.42 -16.80
CA ILE A 10 -13.90 11.52 -15.92
C ILE A 10 -13.41 10.08 -16.07
N ILE A 11 -13.28 9.61 -17.32
CA ILE A 11 -12.80 8.26 -17.62
C ILE A 11 -11.39 8.08 -17.05
N GLN A 12 -10.48 9.03 -17.27
CA GLN A 12 -9.13 8.98 -16.70
C GLN A 12 -9.13 8.93 -15.17
N TYR A 13 -9.96 9.75 -14.50
CA TYR A 13 -10.07 9.74 -13.04
C TYR A 13 -10.54 8.38 -12.50
N LEU A 14 -11.57 7.80 -13.12
CA LEU A 14 -12.09 6.49 -12.72
C LEU A 14 -11.07 5.38 -12.97
N LEU A 15 -10.42 5.36 -14.14
CA LEU A 15 -9.42 4.36 -14.48
C LEU A 15 -8.20 4.44 -13.56
N ASN A 16 -7.75 5.65 -13.18
CA ASN A 16 -6.70 5.82 -12.19
C ASN A 16 -7.09 5.23 -10.83
N GLY A 17 -8.31 5.48 -10.36
CA GLY A 17 -8.84 4.88 -9.14
C GLY A 17 -8.89 3.35 -9.19
N VAL A 18 -9.45 2.79 -10.27
CA VAL A 18 -9.50 1.34 -10.50
C VAL A 18 -8.10 0.75 -10.53
N SER A 19 -7.16 1.36 -11.26
CA SER A 19 -5.77 0.89 -11.32
C SER A 19 -5.09 0.91 -9.96
N ARG A 20 -5.39 1.89 -9.09
CA ARG A 20 -4.82 1.96 -7.75
C ARG A 20 -5.37 0.87 -6.83
N LEU A 21 -6.66 0.53 -6.95
CA LEU A 21 -7.32 -0.46 -6.10
C LEU A 21 -7.06 -1.90 -6.53
N PHE A 22 -6.96 -2.12 -7.84
CA PHE A 22 -6.87 -3.44 -8.45
C PHE A 22 -5.54 -3.69 -9.17
N LYS A 23 -4.53 -2.81 -9.00
CA LYS A 23 -3.17 -3.16 -9.44
C LYS A 23 -2.73 -4.44 -8.73
N PRO A 24 -1.89 -5.27 -9.39
CA PRO A 24 -1.18 -6.32 -8.69
C PRO A 24 -0.57 -5.78 -7.40
N THR A 25 -0.61 -6.58 -6.33
CA THR A 25 -0.02 -6.18 -5.06
C THR A 25 1.43 -5.83 -5.30
N ASP A 26 1.82 -4.65 -4.84
CA ASP A 26 3.22 -4.21 -4.76
C ASP A 26 3.86 -4.91 -3.55
N ASP A 27 3.76 -6.25 -3.53
CA ASP A 27 4.26 -7.10 -2.46
C ASP A 27 5.72 -7.44 -2.76
N ASP A 28 6.56 -6.40 -2.75
CA ASP A 28 8.01 -6.53 -2.81
C ASP A 28 8.60 -6.92 -1.44
N TYR A 29 7.76 -7.41 -0.51
CA TYR A 29 8.29 -8.00 0.71
C TYR A 29 9.00 -9.31 0.36
N PRO A 30 10.17 -9.54 0.96
CA PRO A 30 10.85 -10.80 0.75
C PRO A 30 9.95 -11.95 1.20
N LYS A 31 9.90 -13.03 0.41
CA LYS A 31 9.14 -14.26 0.71
C LYS A 31 9.40 -14.82 2.11
N THR A 32 10.54 -14.43 2.69
CA THR A 32 10.92 -14.67 4.08
C THR A 32 11.50 -13.38 4.65
N GLY A 33 10.91 -12.86 5.72
CA GLY A 33 11.51 -11.81 6.55
C GLY A 33 12.25 -12.44 7.73
N VAL A 34 13.34 -11.81 8.19
CA VAL A 34 13.79 -12.00 9.57
C VAL A 34 12.96 -11.04 10.41
N GLN A 35 12.25 -11.54 11.43
CA GLN A 35 11.50 -10.68 12.34
C GLN A 35 12.50 -9.71 13.00
N PRO A 36 12.38 -8.38 12.82
CA PRO A 36 13.39 -7.44 13.33
C PRO A 36 13.36 -7.29 14.85
N PHE A 37 12.31 -7.77 15.50
CA PHE A 37 12.14 -7.72 16.94
C PHE A 37 12.04 -9.14 17.46
N SER A 38 13.06 -9.57 18.21
CA SER A 38 13.04 -10.79 19.02
C SER A 38 12.43 -10.53 20.40
N GLY A 39 11.45 -9.61 20.49
CA GLY A 39 10.78 -9.34 21.74
C GLY A 39 9.78 -10.45 22.01
N ASP A 40 10.01 -11.25 23.06
CA ASP A 40 8.97 -12.14 23.56
C ASP A 40 7.75 -11.29 23.96
N PRO A 41 6.52 -11.69 23.60
CA PRO A 41 5.33 -11.00 24.08
C PRO A 41 5.33 -10.96 25.61
N GLY A 42 5.56 -9.79 26.20
CA GLY A 42 5.61 -9.59 27.65
C GLY A 42 6.97 -9.15 28.22
N ASP A 43 7.98 -8.85 27.40
CA ASP A 43 9.24 -8.30 27.91
C ASP A 43 9.04 -6.92 28.57
N ASP A 44 9.61 -6.76 29.77
CA ASP A 44 9.48 -5.56 30.61
C ASP A 44 10.10 -4.33 29.90
N PRO A 45 9.37 -3.21 29.76
CA PRO A 45 9.91 -1.99 29.15
C PRO A 45 11.15 -1.42 29.86
N ASN A 46 11.45 -1.85 31.09
CA ASN A 46 12.58 -1.36 31.88
C ASN A 46 13.80 -2.29 31.89
N LYS A 47 13.80 -3.39 31.13
CA LYS A 47 14.85 -4.43 31.18
C LYS A 47 16.26 -3.93 30.80
N TYR A 48 16.35 -2.78 30.15
CA TYR A 48 17.61 -2.16 29.72
C TYR A 48 17.80 -0.73 30.25
N SER A 49 17.07 -0.33 31.31
CA SER A 49 17.28 0.95 31.99
C SER A 49 18.19 0.83 33.21
#